data_AF-A0A951MKQ6-F1
#
_entry.id   AF-A0A951MKQ6-F1
#
_cell.length_a   1.000
_cell.length_b   1.000
_cell.length_c   1.000
_cell.angle_alpha   90.00
_cell.angle_beta   90.00
_cell.angle_gamma   90.00
#
_symmetry.space_group_name_H-M   'P 1'
#
loop_
_entity.id
_entity.type
_entity.pdbx_description
1 polymer ?
#
loop_
_entity_poly.entity_id
_entity_poly.type
_entity_poly.pdbx_seq_one_letter_code
_entity_poly.pdbx_strand_id
1 'polypeptide(L)'
;MSAAAPHRSGTRRAPGPSASRSLALGLVVLLSALGLVAWRQVRALEALAVLERTRQERALALAERSELNRRIQYLESRSHAVSEARTRLGMHTPGASDMVILPGVRP
;
A
#
# COMPACT_ATOMS: atom_id res chain seq x y z
N MET A 1 -56.39 -53.17 -30.68
CA MET A 1 -55.44 -53.92 -29.81
C MET A 1 -54.08 -53.85 -30.50
N SER A 2 -53.32 -52.76 -30.34
CA SER A 2 -52.32 -52.53 -29.28
C SER A 2 -51.34 -53.70 -29.10
N ALA A 3 -50.12 -53.54 -29.60
CA ALA A 3 -48.91 -54.16 -29.07
C ALA A 3 -47.72 -53.28 -29.47
N ALA A 4 -47.03 -52.80 -28.44
CA ALA A 4 -46.12 -51.68 -28.45
C ALA A 4 -44.69 -52.07 -28.85
N ALA A 5 -43.96 -51.06 -29.35
CA ALA A 5 -42.57 -51.14 -29.76
C ALA A 5 -41.60 -51.56 -28.63
N PRO A 6 -40.53 -52.32 -28.92
CA PRO A 6 -39.52 -52.60 -27.92
C PRO A 6 -38.62 -51.37 -27.68
N HIS A 7 -38.60 -50.98 -26.42
CA HIS A 7 -37.75 -49.98 -25.80
C HIS A 7 -36.27 -50.23 -26.10
N ARG A 8 -35.58 -49.31 -26.79
CA ARG A 8 -34.11 -49.29 -26.87
C ARG A 8 -33.54 -48.86 -25.52
N SER A 9 -33.16 -49.82 -24.69
CA SER A 9 -32.32 -49.61 -23.51
C SER A 9 -30.87 -49.41 -23.95
N GLY A 10 -30.50 -48.14 -24.15
CA GLY A 10 -29.10 -47.75 -24.31
C GLY A 10 -28.34 -47.98 -23.02
N THR A 11 -27.62 -49.10 -22.94
CA THR A 11 -26.73 -49.40 -21.82
C THR A 11 -25.58 -48.40 -21.84
N ARG A 12 -25.53 -47.50 -20.85
CA ARG A 12 -24.32 -46.73 -20.52
C ARG A 12 -23.25 -47.75 -20.13
N ARG A 13 -22.40 -48.09 -21.09
CA ARG A 13 -21.25 -48.98 -20.88
C ARG A 13 -20.37 -48.35 -19.80
N ALA A 14 -20.32 -48.96 -18.63
CA ALA A 14 -19.47 -48.50 -17.54
C ALA A 14 -18.00 -48.49 -18.03
N PRO A 15 -17.25 -47.41 -17.81
CA PRO A 15 -15.85 -47.37 -18.18
C PRO A 15 -15.10 -48.49 -17.43
N GLY A 16 -14.31 -49.28 -18.16
CA GLY A 16 -13.52 -50.35 -17.56
C GLY A 16 -12.54 -49.83 -16.50
N PRO A 17 -12.02 -50.71 -15.61
CA PRO A 17 -11.17 -50.32 -14.48
C PRO A 17 -9.88 -49.59 -14.89
N SER A 18 -9.46 -49.68 -16.15
CA SER A 18 -8.35 -48.90 -16.71
C SER A 18 -8.73 -47.45 -17.03
N ALA A 19 -9.96 -47.21 -17.53
CA ALA A 19 -10.44 -45.88 -17.88
C ALA A 19 -10.68 -45.00 -16.64
N SER A 20 -11.18 -45.60 -15.54
CA SER A 20 -11.32 -44.90 -14.26
C SER A 20 -9.96 -44.53 -13.65
N ARG A 21 -8.95 -45.40 -13.77
CA ARG A 21 -7.57 -45.11 -13.34
C ARG A 21 -6.95 -43.97 -14.13
N SER A 22 -7.10 -43.96 -15.46
CA SER A 22 -6.62 -42.85 -16.30
C SER A 22 -7.31 -41.52 -15.96
N LEU A 23 -8.61 -41.55 -15.67
CA LEU A 23 -9.36 -40.39 -15.18
C LEU A 23 -8.85 -39.88 -13.84
N ALA A 24 -8.61 -40.80 -12.89
CA ALA A 24 -8.05 -40.45 -11.59
C ALA A 24 -6.66 -39.83 -11.72
N LEU A 25 -5.79 -40.40 -12.55
CA LEU A 25 -4.45 -39.85 -12.81
C LEU A 25 -4.51 -38.48 -13.48
N GLY A 26 -5.38 -38.30 -14.48
CA GLY A 26 -5.60 -37.01 -15.12
C GLY A 26 -6.08 -35.94 -14.13
N LEU A 27 -7.00 -36.30 -13.23
CA LEU A 27 -7.46 -35.41 -12.17
C LEU A 27 -6.34 -35.03 -11.21
N VAL A 28 -5.51 -35.99 -10.78
CA VAL A 28 -4.37 -35.73 -9.91
C VAL A 28 -3.40 -34.75 -10.55
N VAL A 29 -3.03 -34.99 -11.82
CA VAL A 29 -2.13 -34.09 -12.57
C VAL A 29 -2.73 -32.69 -12.69
N LEU A 30 -4.02 -32.59 -13.01
CA LEU A 30 -4.73 -31.32 -13.11
C LEU A 30 -4.71 -30.57 -11.78
N LEU A 31 -5.06 -31.24 -10.67
CA LEU A 31 -5.07 -30.64 -9.35
C LEU A 31 -3.67 -30.23 -8.89
N SER A 32 -2.64 -31.02 -9.18
CA SER A 32 -1.25 -30.66 -8.90
C SER A 32 -0.83 -29.41 -9.67
N ALA A 33 -1.17 -29.31 -10.95
CA ALA A 33 -0.88 -28.13 -11.77
C ALA A 33 -1.61 -26.88 -11.23
N LEU A 34 -2.90 -27.00 -10.89
CA LEU A 34 -3.66 -25.90 -10.31
C LEU A 34 -3.11 -25.48 -8.95
N GLY A 35 -2.78 -26.43 -8.08
CA GLY A 35 -2.20 -26.15 -6.76
C GLY A 35 -0.87 -25.42 -6.86
N LEU A 36 0.01 -25.84 -7.77
CA LEU A 36 1.28 -25.16 -8.04
C LEU A 36 1.06 -23.70 -8.51
N VAL A 37 0.12 -23.49 -9.42
CA VAL A 37 -0.22 -22.14 -9.92
C VAL A 37 -0.81 -21.29 -8.81
N ALA A 38 -1.75 -21.81 -8.03
CA ALA A 38 -2.35 -21.09 -6.90
C ALA A 38 -1.28 -20.69 -5.88
N TRP A 39 -0.35 -21.59 -5.55
CA TRP A 39 0.79 -21.28 -4.69
C TRP A 39 1.64 -20.13 -5.25
N ARG A 40 1.92 -20.17 -6.56
CA ARG A 40 2.69 -19.09 -7.22
C ARG A 40 1.94 -17.77 -7.24
N GLN A 41 0.62 -17.80 -7.43
CA GLN A 41 -0.24 -16.60 -7.40
C GLN A 41 -0.29 -15.98 -6.01
N VAL A 42 -0.43 -16.78 -4.96
CA VAL A 42 -0.38 -16.30 -3.57
C VAL A 42 0.95 -15.57 -3.29
N ARG A 43 2.08 -16.17 -3.68
CA ARG A 43 3.41 -15.54 -3.51
C ARG A 43 3.55 -14.23 -4.27
N ALA A 44 2.98 -14.13 -5.47
CA ALA A 44 2.98 -12.89 -6.24
C ALA A 44 2.13 -11.80 -5.58
N LEU A 45 0.95 -12.17 -5.05
CA LEU A 45 0.08 -11.26 -4.31
C LEU A 45 0.72 -10.78 -3.00
N GLU A 46 1.39 -11.67 -2.25
CA GLU A 46 2.16 -11.30 -1.07
C GLU A 46 3.23 -10.26 -1.39
N ALA A 47 3.99 -10.46 -2.48
CA ALA A 47 5.03 -9.52 -2.90
C ALA A 47 4.46 -8.14 -3.25
N LEU A 48 3.31 -8.11 -3.93
CA LEU A 48 2.61 -6.86 -4.24
C LEU A 48 2.07 -6.17 -2.97
N ALA A 49 1.54 -6.95 -2.02
CA ALA A 49 1.05 -6.41 -0.76
C ALA A 49 2.18 -5.79 0.08
N VAL A 50 3.35 -6.41 0.12
CA VAL A 50 4.54 -5.86 0.79
C VAL A 50 4.97 -4.56 0.12
N LEU A 51 5.04 -4.51 -1.22
CA LEU A 51 5.38 -3.30 -1.95
C LEU A 51 4.42 -2.15 -1.64
N GLU A 52 3.12 -2.43 -1.63
CA GLU A 52 2.10 -1.42 -1.36
C GLU A 52 2.16 -0.91 0.07
N ARG A 53 2.41 -1.79 1.04
CA ARG A 53 2.65 -1.39 2.44
C ARG A 53 3.85 -0.46 2.56
N THR A 54 4.98 -0.79 1.94
CA THR A 54 6.17 0.06 1.96
C THR A 54 5.94 1.41 1.28
N ARG A 55 5.13 1.45 0.20
CA ARG A 55 4.74 2.71 -0.46
C ARG A 55 3.89 3.59 0.47
N GLN A 56 2.95 2.99 1.19
CA GLN A 56 2.12 3.72 2.15
C GLN A 56 2.96 4.29 3.30
N GLU A 57 3.84 3.48 3.89
CA GLU A 57 4.77 3.92 4.94
C GLU A 57 5.65 5.09 4.45
N ARG A 58 6.16 5.00 3.22
CA ARG A 58 6.93 6.10 2.60
C ARG A 58 6.08 7.35 2.39
N ALA A 59 4.85 7.22 1.93
CA ALA A 59 3.96 8.34 1.71
C ALA A 59 3.66 9.09 3.02
N LEU A 60 3.41 8.35 4.11
CA LEU A 60 3.22 8.91 5.44
C LEU A 60 4.46 9.66 5.92
N ALA A 61 5.65 9.05 5.82
CA ALA A 61 6.90 9.70 6.21
C ALA A 61 7.18 10.98 5.41
N LEU A 62 6.84 11.00 4.11
CA LEU A 62 6.98 12.20 3.29
C LEU A 62 5.99 13.30 3.69
N ALA A 63 4.76 12.93 4.03
CA ALA A 63 3.77 13.88 4.54
C ALA A 63 4.24 14.52 5.86
N GLU A 64 4.70 13.70 6.81
CA GLU A 64 5.26 14.18 8.09
C GLU A 64 6.45 15.10 7.87
N ARG A 65 7.38 14.71 6.99
CA ARG A 65 8.51 15.56 6.63
C ARG A 65 8.08 16.90 6.06
N SER A 66 7.05 16.92 5.20
CA SER A 66 6.55 18.17 4.62
C SER A 66 5.95 19.09 5.68
N GLU A 67 5.23 18.53 6.65
CA GLU A 67 4.62 19.28 7.75
C GLU A 67 5.69 19.84 8.69
N LEU A 68 6.68 19.02 9.06
CA LEU A 68 7.83 19.47 9.86
C LEU A 68 8.57 20.61 9.16
N ASN A 69 8.79 20.51 7.85
CA ASN A 69 9.49 21.55 7.09
C ASN A 69 8.68 22.86 7.05
N ARG A 70 7.36 22.79 6.89
CA ARG A 70 6.48 23.97 7.00
C ARG A 70 6.56 24.60 8.38
N ARG A 71 6.58 23.79 9.44
CA ARG A 71 6.68 24.27 10.81
C ARG A 71 8.02 24.92 11.11
N ILE A 72 9.12 24.36 10.62
CA ILE A 72 10.45 24.97 10.70
C ILE A 72 10.42 26.34 10.01
N GLN A 73 9.94 26.42 8.77
CA GLN A 73 9.85 27.69 8.04
C GLN A 73 9.00 28.74 8.78
N TYR A 74 7.90 28.31 9.40
CA TYR A 74 7.07 29.19 10.22
C TYR A 74 7.83 29.70 11.45
N LEU A 75 8.51 28.82 12.18
CA LEU A 75 9.27 29.17 13.39
C LEU A 75 10.49 30.03 13.09
N GLU A 76 11.19 29.77 11.98
CA GLU A 76 12.31 30.56 11.48
C GLU A 76 11.86 31.90 10.89
N SER A 77 10.58 32.04 10.57
CA SER A 77 10.07 33.28 10.00
C SER A 77 10.35 34.45 10.94
N ARG A 78 10.89 35.54 10.38
CA ARG A 78 11.16 36.77 11.12
C ARG A 78 9.91 37.29 11.83
N SER A 79 8.74 37.12 11.22
CA SER A 79 7.46 37.50 11.84
C SER A 79 7.21 36.75 13.14
N HIS A 80 7.43 35.43 13.15
CA HIS A 80 7.30 34.63 14.36
C HIS A 80 8.33 35.03 15.41
N ALA A 81 9.61 35.15 15.03
CA ALA A 81 10.68 35.54 15.94
C ALA A 81 10.48 36.93 16.57
N VAL A 82 10.05 37.93 15.79
CA VAL A 82 9.76 39.29 16.27
C VAL A 82 8.52 39.31 17.16
N SER A 83 7.48 38.54 16.82
CA SER A 83 6.28 38.39 17.64
C SER A 83 6.63 37.80 19.01
N GLU A 84 7.40 36.71 19.04
CA GLU A 84 7.86 36.07 20.27
C GLU A 84 8.71 37.02 21.13
N ALA A 85 9.70 37.68 20.52
CA ALA A 85 10.55 38.65 21.22
C ALA A 85 9.72 39.79 21.84
N ARG A 86 8.66 40.25 21.16
CA ARG A 86 7.74 41.24 21.71
C ARG A 86 6.94 40.71 22.89
N THR A 87 6.39 39.50 22.79
CA THR A 87 5.54 38.93 23.83
C THR A 87 6.33 38.50 25.07
N ARG A 88 7.48 37.82 24.90
CA ARG A 88 8.26 37.29 26.03
C ARG A 88 9.27 38.26 26.61
N LEU A 89 9.90 39.09 25.76
CA LEU A 89 10.99 39.96 26.18
C LEU A 89 10.57 41.44 26.23
N GLY A 90 9.31 41.75 25.89
CA GLY A 90 8.82 43.13 25.82
C GLY A 90 9.49 43.96 24.73
N MET A 91 10.18 43.32 23.78
CA MET A 91 10.93 44.01 22.74
C MET A 91 10.01 44.64 21.69
N HIS A 92 10.34 45.83 21.21
CA HIS A 92 9.64 46.46 20.09
C HIS A 92 10.60 46.76 18.94
N THR A 93 10.04 46.86 17.73
CA THR A 93 10.79 47.36 16.58
C THR A 93 11.02 48.86 16.78
N PRO A 94 12.27 49.35 16.81
CA PRO A 94 12.57 50.75 17.06
C PRO A 94 11.94 51.65 15.98
N GLY A 95 11.31 52.73 16.43
CA GLY A 95 10.73 53.75 15.55
C GLY A 95 11.78 54.75 15.04
N ALA A 96 11.38 55.67 14.16
CA ALA A 96 12.28 56.70 13.63
C ALA A 96 12.88 57.62 14.71
N SER A 97 12.24 57.70 15.88
CA SER A 97 12.68 58.50 17.03
C SER A 97 13.57 57.73 18.01
N ASP A 98 13.73 56.41 17.83
CA ASP A 98 14.46 55.56 18.77
C ASP A 98 15.94 55.44 18.38
N MET A 99 16.85 55.55 19.36
CA MET A 99 18.29 55.40 19.15
C MET A 99 18.74 53.96 19.46
N VAL A 100 19.27 53.26 18.47
CA VAL A 100 19.78 51.88 18.62
C VAL A 100 21.30 51.88 18.71
N ILE A 101 21.85 51.37 19.82
CA ILE A 101 23.30 51.23 20.02
C ILE A 101 23.69 49.78 19.68
N LEU A 102 24.47 49.60 18.61
CA LEU A 102 24.99 48.30 18.20
C LEU A 102 26.46 48.15 18.65
N PRO A 103 26.85 47.04 19.29
CA PRO A 103 28.26 46.80 19.59
C PRO A 103 29.04 46.66 18.27
N GLY A 104 30.10 47.46 18.13
CA GLY A 104 30.90 47.48 16.90
C GLY A 104 31.57 46.13 16.66
N VAL A 105 31.25 45.49 15.53
CA VAL A 105 32.04 44.36 15.00
C VAL A 105 33.34 44.94 14.46
N ARG A 106 34.47 44.60 15.09
CA ARG A 106 35.78 44.84 14.48
C ARG A 106 35.96 43.85 13.33
N PRO A 107 36.38 44.31 12.14
CA PRO A 107 36.60 43.46 10.97
C PRO A 107 37.73 42.46 11.17
#